data_AF-A0A3C1LGT9-F1
#
_entry.id   AF-A0A3C1LGT9-F1
#
_cell.length_a   1.000
_cell.length_b   1.000
_cell.length_c   1.000
_cell.angle_alpha   90.00
_cell.angle_beta   90.00
_cell.angle_gamma   90.00
#
_symmetry.space_group_name_H-M   'P 1'
#
loop_
_entity.id
_entity.type
_entity.pdbx_description
1 polymer ?
#
loop_
_entity_poly.entity_id
_entity_poly.type
_entity_poly.pdbx_seq_one_letter_code
_entity_poly.pdbx_strand_id
1 'polypeptide(L)'
;NPATKAFIAGNIKGHHTVVIQLANNSFDGDGMQLAPNYTTLPNPQPKLEGQQLVWPQIDGAVRYEVFRNGKPHRTTLQPSLTVNVDTPAQYQVIAMDQMGLASFASEPLVVGAKPIVLECEAFTARYQAPYANFSGDGFIVTSTKENKAIRLTVNVAIAGNYFLDVRYSNGSGPWNTDNKCAIRSLYVNKQYKGVLVLPQRGKDEWSDWGFSNAQQIALKAGNNTIELLFKPWNENMNVDVNTAMLDYVRLTPVW
;
A
#
# COMPACT_ATOMS: atom_id res chain seq x y z
N ASN A 1 -14.82 -45.73 -13.23
CA ASN A 1 -14.97 -46.68 -12.09
C ASN A 1 -14.83 -45.90 -10.78
N PRO A 2 -15.69 -46.14 -9.79
CA PRO A 2 -15.57 -45.53 -8.47
C PRO A 2 -14.24 -45.93 -7.82
N ALA A 3 -13.62 -45.01 -7.07
CA ALA A 3 -12.42 -45.32 -6.30
C ALA A 3 -12.78 -46.29 -5.16
N THR A 4 -11.95 -47.30 -4.93
CA THR A 4 -12.14 -48.30 -3.85
C THR A 4 -11.62 -47.82 -2.50
N LYS A 5 -10.99 -46.64 -2.45
CA LYS A 5 -10.53 -45.94 -1.26
C LYS A 5 -10.76 -44.44 -1.45
N ALA A 6 -10.96 -43.70 -0.36
CA ALA A 6 -11.04 -42.24 -0.35
C ALA A 6 -9.64 -41.60 -0.53
N PHE A 7 -8.97 -41.94 -1.62
CA PHE A 7 -7.62 -41.46 -1.95
C PHE A 7 -7.55 -41.07 -3.42
N ILE A 8 -7.00 -39.89 -3.66
CA ILE A 8 -6.70 -39.37 -4.99
C ILE A 8 -5.19 -39.20 -5.07
N ALA A 9 -4.55 -39.85 -6.04
CA ALA A 9 -3.11 -39.72 -6.25
C ALA A 9 -2.77 -38.30 -6.76
N GLY A 10 -1.70 -37.69 -6.23
CA GLY A 10 -1.30 -36.33 -6.61
C GLY A 10 -0.80 -36.17 -8.05
N ASN A 11 -0.64 -37.27 -8.79
CA ASN A 11 -0.14 -37.29 -10.17
C ASN A 11 -1.22 -37.54 -11.24
N ILE A 12 -2.51 -37.53 -10.87
CA ILE A 12 -3.59 -37.68 -11.86
C ILE A 12 -3.64 -36.48 -12.81
N LYS A 13 -3.99 -36.74 -14.08
CA LYS A 13 -4.06 -35.74 -15.15
C LYS A 13 -5.37 -35.84 -15.91
N GLY A 14 -5.84 -34.71 -16.43
CA GLY A 14 -7.06 -34.62 -17.24
C GLY A 14 -8.25 -34.07 -16.45
N HIS A 15 -9.45 -34.17 -17.04
CA HIS A 15 -10.68 -33.74 -16.38
C HIS A 15 -11.19 -34.86 -15.46
N HIS A 16 -11.39 -34.54 -14.19
CA HIS A 16 -11.87 -35.49 -13.19
C HIS A 16 -13.14 -34.95 -12.55
N THR A 17 -14.16 -35.80 -12.45
CA THR A 17 -15.36 -35.50 -11.66
C THR A 17 -15.22 -36.20 -10.32
N VAL A 18 -15.14 -35.42 -9.24
CA VAL A 18 -15.11 -35.94 -7.87
C VAL A 18 -16.53 -35.92 -7.33
N VAL A 19 -17.06 -37.11 -7.02
CA VAL A 19 -18.36 -37.27 -6.36
C VAL A 19 -18.09 -37.83 -4.97
N ILE A 20 -18.34 -37.02 -3.94
CA ILE A 20 -18.23 -37.45 -2.54
C ILE A 20 -19.62 -37.89 -2.11
N GLN A 21 -19.79 -39.19 -1.87
CA GLN A 21 -21.04 -39.77 -1.38
C GLN A 21 -20.81 -40.32 0.03
N LEU A 22 -21.50 -39.73 1.00
CA LEU A 22 -21.41 -40.13 2.40
C LEU A 22 -22.39 -41.27 2.67
N ALA A 23 -21.87 -42.39 3.20
CA ALA A 23 -22.68 -43.57 3.53
C ALA A 23 -23.25 -43.55 4.97
N ASN A 24 -22.94 -42.51 5.76
CA ASN A 24 -23.28 -42.41 7.19
C ASN A 24 -22.77 -43.61 8.04
N ASN A 25 -21.60 -44.12 7.69
CA ASN A 25 -20.92 -45.18 8.44
C ASN A 25 -20.00 -44.57 9.50
N SER A 26 -19.73 -45.32 10.58
CA SER A 26 -18.74 -44.90 11.58
C SER A 26 -17.34 -44.84 10.96
N PHE A 27 -16.55 -43.86 11.41
CA PHE A 27 -15.12 -43.70 11.05
C PHE A 27 -14.19 -44.45 12.01
N ASP A 28 -14.76 -45.25 12.93
CA ASP A 28 -13.99 -46.02 13.91
C ASP A 28 -13.04 -47.00 13.21
N GLY A 29 -11.73 -46.78 13.37
CA GLY A 29 -10.67 -47.66 12.86
C GLY A 29 -9.96 -47.19 11.59
N ASP A 30 -10.41 -46.10 10.96
CA ASP A 30 -9.66 -45.47 9.87
C ASP A 30 -8.51 -44.64 10.45
N GLY A 31 -7.27 -44.99 10.09
CA GLY A 31 -6.09 -44.24 10.52
C GLY A 31 -6.07 -42.83 9.93
N MET A 32 -5.77 -41.82 10.76
CA MET A 32 -5.54 -40.46 10.26
C MET A 32 -4.21 -40.39 9.50
N GLN A 33 -4.22 -39.88 8.27
CA GLN A 33 -2.99 -39.50 7.57
C GLN A 33 -2.46 -38.20 8.18
N LEU A 34 -1.59 -38.33 9.19
CA LEU A 34 -0.84 -37.22 9.73
C LEU A 34 0.33 -36.90 8.80
N ALA A 35 0.28 -35.74 8.15
CA ALA A 35 1.44 -35.15 7.52
C ALA A 35 2.18 -34.28 8.54
N PRO A 36 3.53 -34.22 8.50
CA PRO A 36 4.26 -33.25 9.30
C PRO A 36 3.80 -31.83 8.96
N ASN A 37 3.61 -30.99 9.97
CA ASN A 37 3.39 -29.57 9.75
C ASN A 37 4.66 -28.97 9.14
N TYR A 38 4.50 -28.35 7.97
CA TYR A 38 5.58 -27.62 7.31
C TYR A 38 5.19 -26.15 7.22
N THR A 39 6.08 -25.27 7.66
CA THR A 39 5.87 -23.82 7.66
C THR A 39 6.79 -23.18 6.64
N THR A 40 6.30 -22.16 5.95
CA THR A 40 7.13 -21.33 5.07
C THR A 40 8.19 -20.58 5.87
N LEU A 41 9.26 -20.17 5.17
CA LEU A 41 10.27 -19.28 5.72
C LEU A 41 9.66 -17.90 6.08
N PRO A 42 10.27 -17.15 7.01
CA PRO A 42 9.89 -15.76 7.27
C PRO A 42 10.06 -14.91 6.01
N ASN A 43 9.28 -13.85 5.87
CA ASN A 43 9.40 -12.92 4.75
C ASN A 43 10.66 -12.05 4.90
N PRO A 44 11.45 -11.88 3.81
CA PRO A 44 12.60 -10.98 3.82
C PRO A 44 12.23 -9.54 4.20
N GLN A 45 13.17 -8.84 4.85
CA GLN A 45 13.04 -7.44 5.25
C GLN A 45 14.13 -6.60 4.57
N PRO A 46 14.00 -6.32 3.25
CA PRO A 46 15.01 -5.59 2.51
C PRO A 46 15.02 -4.10 2.86
N LYS A 47 16.22 -3.55 2.96
CA LYS A 47 16.50 -2.11 3.02
C LYS A 47 17.50 -1.74 1.94
N LEU A 48 17.55 -0.45 1.59
CA LEU A 48 18.53 0.09 0.66
C LEU A 48 19.72 0.64 1.43
N GLU A 49 20.91 0.13 1.17
CA GLU A 49 22.19 0.65 1.67
C GLU A 49 23.06 1.06 0.48
N GLY A 50 23.11 2.37 0.22
CA GLY A 50 23.74 2.90 -0.99
C GLY A 50 23.05 2.36 -2.24
N GLN A 51 23.74 1.50 -3.00
CA GLN A 51 23.23 0.86 -4.21
C GLN A 51 22.88 -0.63 -4.03
N GLN A 52 22.89 -1.12 -2.79
CA GLN A 52 22.54 -2.51 -2.50
C GLN A 52 21.21 -2.61 -1.78
N LEU A 53 20.34 -3.48 -2.28
CA LEU A 53 19.30 -4.07 -1.46
C LEU A 53 19.98 -5.09 -0.54
N VAL A 54 19.74 -4.98 0.76
CA VAL A 54 20.26 -5.92 1.76
C VAL A 54 19.14 -6.34 2.70
N TRP A 55 19.12 -7.60 3.10
CA TRP A 55 18.19 -8.14 4.08
C TRP A 55 18.93 -9.08 5.05
N PRO A 56 18.35 -9.40 6.23
CA PRO A 56 18.92 -10.42 7.10
C PRO A 56 18.98 -11.78 6.40
N GLN A 57 20.03 -12.55 6.67
CA GLN A 57 20.08 -13.95 6.27
C GLN A 57 18.94 -14.71 6.97
N ILE A 58 18.22 -15.53 6.21
CA ILE A 58 17.12 -16.35 6.73
C ILE A 58 17.61 -17.80 6.85
N ASP A 59 17.53 -18.35 8.05
CA ASP A 59 17.87 -19.76 8.30
C ASP A 59 16.97 -20.68 7.47
N GLY A 60 17.58 -21.63 6.76
CA GLY A 60 16.88 -22.54 5.85
C GLY A 60 16.65 -22.00 4.43
N ALA A 61 16.89 -20.72 4.17
CA ALA A 61 16.86 -20.17 2.82
C ALA A 61 18.05 -20.67 2.00
N VAL A 62 17.79 -21.26 0.84
CA VAL A 62 18.84 -21.69 -0.11
C VAL A 62 19.04 -20.70 -1.25
N ARG A 63 18.06 -19.84 -1.51
CA ARG A 63 18.14 -18.74 -2.47
C ARG A 63 17.06 -17.70 -2.18
N TYR A 64 17.23 -16.54 -2.80
CA TYR A 64 16.26 -15.46 -2.82
C TYR A 64 15.86 -15.12 -4.24
N GLU A 65 14.57 -14.89 -4.45
CA GLU A 65 14.00 -14.42 -5.70
C GLU A 65 13.60 -12.96 -5.56
N VAL A 66 14.23 -12.10 -6.35
CA VAL A 66 14.02 -10.64 -6.34
C VAL A 66 13.15 -10.28 -7.53
N PHE A 67 12.09 -9.55 -7.24
CA PHE A 67 11.16 -8.99 -8.21
C PHE A 67 11.45 -7.50 -8.36
N ARG A 68 11.31 -7.00 -9.59
CA ARG A 68 11.37 -5.57 -9.92
C ARG A 68 10.08 -5.20 -10.64
N ASN A 69 9.35 -4.22 -10.10
CA ASN A 69 8.07 -3.73 -10.62
C ASN A 69 7.06 -4.88 -10.83
N GLY A 70 6.97 -5.79 -9.85
CA GLY A 70 6.07 -6.95 -9.87
C GLY A 70 6.48 -8.09 -10.81
N LYS A 71 7.63 -8.00 -11.50
CA LYS A 71 8.13 -9.04 -12.40
C LYS A 71 9.39 -9.71 -11.85
N PRO A 72 9.60 -11.02 -12.07
CA PRO A 72 10.85 -11.68 -11.72
C PRO A 72 12.04 -10.93 -12.33
N HIS A 73 13.06 -10.63 -11.52
CA HIS A 73 14.20 -9.83 -11.94
C HIS A 73 15.52 -10.59 -11.81
N ARG A 74 15.80 -11.11 -10.62
CA ARG A 74 17.05 -11.80 -10.30
C ARG A 74 16.84 -12.87 -9.24
N THR A 75 17.73 -13.85 -9.25
CA THR A 75 17.89 -14.82 -8.16
C THR A 75 19.28 -14.68 -7.60
N THR A 76 19.41 -14.71 -6.27
CA THR A 76 20.70 -14.59 -5.57
C THR A 76 20.78 -15.59 -4.43
N LEU A 77 21.99 -16.06 -4.12
CA LEU A 77 22.25 -16.90 -2.95
C LEU A 77 22.66 -16.07 -1.73
N GLN A 78 23.07 -14.82 -1.97
CA GLN A 78 23.44 -13.87 -0.92
C GLN A 78 22.21 -13.08 -0.50
N PRO A 79 22.12 -12.63 0.76
CA PRO A 79 21.00 -11.82 1.23
C PRO A 79 21.14 -10.34 0.80
N SER A 80 21.60 -10.14 -0.43
CA SER A 80 21.84 -8.84 -1.03
C SER A 80 21.80 -8.87 -2.56
N LEU A 81 21.49 -7.71 -3.15
CA LEU A 81 21.51 -7.49 -4.60
C LEU A 81 21.85 -6.02 -4.91
N THR A 82 22.86 -5.78 -5.74
CA THR A 82 23.13 -4.45 -6.30
C THR A 82 22.03 -4.04 -7.28
N VAL A 83 21.49 -2.84 -7.12
CA VAL A 83 20.40 -2.29 -7.94
C VAL A 83 20.75 -0.90 -8.48
N ASN A 84 20.10 -0.51 -9.57
CA ASN A 84 20.20 0.85 -10.09
C ASN A 84 19.30 1.78 -9.26
N VAL A 85 19.89 2.79 -8.64
CA VAL A 85 19.20 3.78 -7.81
C VAL A 85 18.89 5.09 -8.52
N ASP A 86 19.33 5.25 -9.78
CA ASP A 86 19.07 6.44 -10.58
C ASP A 86 17.72 6.39 -11.28
N THR A 87 17.18 5.18 -11.49
CA THR A 87 15.86 4.96 -12.07
C THR A 87 14.86 4.50 -11.01
N PRO A 88 13.71 5.17 -10.86
CA PRO A 88 12.65 4.71 -9.98
C PRO A 88 12.26 3.25 -10.26
N ALA A 89 12.16 2.44 -9.21
CA ALA A 89 11.70 1.07 -9.28
C ALA A 89 11.19 0.60 -7.93
N GLN A 90 10.38 -0.45 -7.92
CA GLN A 90 9.97 -1.15 -6.71
C GLN A 90 10.56 -2.55 -6.70
N TYR A 91 11.11 -2.95 -5.57
CA TYR A 91 11.69 -4.27 -5.36
C TYR A 91 10.96 -5.03 -4.27
N GLN A 92 10.81 -6.33 -4.47
CA GLN A 92 10.35 -7.29 -3.47
C GLN A 92 11.25 -8.51 -3.49
N VAL A 93 11.39 -9.16 -2.34
CA VAL A 93 12.24 -10.35 -2.19
C VAL A 93 11.42 -11.48 -1.58
N ILE A 94 11.59 -12.68 -2.12
CA ILE A 94 11.05 -13.95 -1.61
C ILE A 94 12.22 -14.85 -1.22
N ALA A 95 12.15 -15.51 -0.07
CA ALA A 95 13.08 -16.56 0.31
C ALA A 95 12.55 -17.93 -0.11
N MET A 96 13.42 -18.80 -0.59
CA MET A 96 13.09 -20.16 -1.01
C MET A 96 13.86 -21.17 -0.17
N ASP A 97 13.19 -22.21 0.33
CA ASP A 97 13.83 -23.30 1.07
C ASP A 97 14.31 -24.45 0.15
N GLN A 98 14.90 -25.48 0.78
CA GLN A 98 15.40 -26.69 0.11
C GLN A 98 14.32 -27.51 -0.60
N MET A 99 13.06 -27.41 -0.15
CA MET A 99 11.93 -28.12 -0.74
C MET A 99 11.27 -27.30 -1.87
N GLY A 100 11.76 -26.09 -2.11
CA GLY A 100 11.25 -25.18 -3.13
C GLY A 100 10.01 -24.41 -2.69
N LEU A 101 9.67 -24.39 -1.40
CA LEU A 101 8.57 -23.61 -0.89
C LEU A 101 9.01 -22.14 -0.66
N ALA A 102 8.13 -21.22 -1.06
CA ALA A 102 8.36 -19.78 -0.98
C ALA A 102 7.90 -19.21 0.36
N SER A 103 8.65 -18.26 0.91
CA SER A 103 8.13 -17.31 1.90
C SER A 103 7.05 -16.41 1.28
N PHE A 104 6.39 -15.62 2.12
CA PHE A 104 5.72 -14.42 1.61
C PHE A 104 6.76 -13.43 1.04
N ALA A 105 6.33 -12.63 0.07
CA ALA A 105 7.13 -11.53 -0.44
C ALA A 105 7.36 -10.47 0.66
N SER A 106 8.51 -9.81 0.61
CA SER A 106 8.79 -8.66 1.45
C SER A 106 7.79 -7.52 1.21
N GLU A 107 7.78 -6.56 2.13
CA GLU A 107 7.20 -5.25 1.83
C GLU A 107 7.89 -4.66 0.57
N PRO A 108 7.14 -3.97 -0.31
CA PRO A 108 7.73 -3.38 -1.49
C PRO A 108 8.63 -2.19 -1.15
N LEU A 109 9.90 -2.27 -1.55
CA LEU A 109 10.86 -1.19 -1.36
C LEU A 109 11.00 -0.36 -2.64
N VAL A 110 10.60 0.91 -2.56
CA VAL A 110 10.79 1.86 -3.67
C VAL A 110 12.21 2.43 -3.61
N VAL A 111 12.91 2.36 -4.74
CA VAL A 111 14.30 2.80 -4.91
C VAL A 111 14.36 3.82 -6.04
N GLY A 112 15.19 4.86 -5.90
CA GLY A 112 15.44 5.85 -6.94
C GLY A 112 14.31 6.82 -7.27
N ALA A 113 13.16 6.69 -6.61
CA ALA A 113 12.07 7.65 -6.73
C ALA A 113 12.45 8.97 -6.04
N LYS A 114 12.29 10.08 -6.78
CA LYS A 114 12.44 11.44 -6.26
C LYS A 114 11.06 12.09 -6.19
N PRO A 115 10.33 11.93 -5.07
CA PRO A 115 8.99 12.48 -4.98
C PRO A 115 9.02 14.02 -4.95
N ILE A 116 8.02 14.63 -5.56
CA ILE A 116 7.76 16.07 -5.40
C ILE A 116 6.85 16.22 -4.18
N VAL A 117 7.23 17.06 -3.24
CA VAL A 117 6.45 17.38 -2.04
C VAL A 117 5.89 18.80 -2.18
N LEU A 118 4.59 18.94 -1.97
CA LEU A 118 3.87 20.21 -1.98
C LEU A 118 3.28 20.44 -0.58
N GLU A 119 3.98 21.20 0.24
CA GLU A 119 3.53 21.62 1.57
C GLU A 119 2.22 22.40 1.42
N CYS A 120 1.13 21.94 2.06
CA CYS A 120 -0.20 22.49 1.82
C CYS A 120 -0.31 23.94 2.32
N GLU A 121 0.42 24.27 3.37
CA GLU A 121 0.48 25.61 3.95
C GLU A 121 1.21 26.64 3.09
N ALA A 122 1.88 26.21 2.00
CA ALA A 122 2.38 27.11 0.97
C ALA A 122 1.26 27.66 0.07
N PHE A 123 0.10 27.01 0.04
CA PHE A 123 -1.02 27.33 -0.86
C PHE A 123 -2.29 27.79 -0.14
N THR A 124 -2.35 27.62 1.19
CA THR A 124 -3.51 27.92 2.02
C THR A 124 -3.03 28.33 3.41
N ALA A 125 -3.80 29.18 4.11
CA ALA A 125 -3.40 29.68 5.42
C ALA A 125 -3.17 28.55 6.44
N ARG A 126 -2.04 28.63 7.16
CA ARG A 126 -1.67 27.71 8.24
C ARG A 126 -2.75 27.66 9.31
N TYR A 127 -3.06 26.46 9.78
CA TYR A 127 -3.88 26.27 10.96
C TYR A 127 -3.00 26.37 12.21
N GLN A 128 -3.41 27.21 13.17
CA GLN A 128 -2.65 27.44 14.39
C GLN A 128 -3.18 26.51 15.49
N ALA A 129 -2.45 25.43 15.77
CA ALA A 129 -2.76 24.48 16.83
C ALA A 129 -1.49 23.80 17.38
N PRO A 130 -1.51 23.35 18.65
CA PRO A 130 -0.32 22.81 19.33
C PRO A 130 -0.03 21.34 18.97
N TYR A 131 -0.20 20.96 17.70
CA TYR A 131 0.08 19.59 17.23
C TYR A 131 1.50 19.51 16.68
N ALA A 132 2.12 18.33 16.75
CA ALA A 132 3.51 18.11 16.36
C ALA A 132 3.64 17.11 15.20
N ASN A 133 4.87 16.86 14.74
CA ASN A 133 5.23 15.86 13.72
C ASN A 133 4.74 16.13 12.28
N PHE A 134 4.28 17.34 11.98
CA PHE A 134 4.08 17.84 10.61
C PHE A 134 5.43 18.21 9.96
N SER A 135 5.48 18.33 8.62
CA SER A 135 6.68 18.80 7.91
C SER A 135 6.60 20.30 7.60
N GLY A 136 7.69 20.86 7.07
CA GLY A 136 7.71 22.28 6.73
C GLY A 136 7.45 23.16 7.95
N ASP A 137 6.59 24.16 7.76
CA ASP A 137 6.32 25.20 8.77
C ASP A 137 4.92 25.09 9.39
N GLY A 138 4.12 24.09 8.99
CA GLY A 138 2.76 23.93 9.50
C GLY A 138 1.93 22.95 8.70
N PHE A 139 0.62 23.09 8.84
CA PHE A 139 -0.38 22.29 8.15
C PHE A 139 -1.65 23.12 7.98
N ILE A 140 -2.59 22.61 7.19
CA ILE A 140 -3.91 23.24 6.99
C ILE A 140 -5.02 22.31 7.48
N VAL A 141 -6.18 22.87 7.80
CA VAL A 141 -7.39 22.08 8.11
C VAL A 141 -8.35 22.10 6.93
N THR A 142 -9.06 21.01 6.69
CA THR A 142 -10.19 20.97 5.76
C THR A 142 -11.39 20.32 6.45
N SER A 143 -12.58 20.87 6.26
CA SER A 143 -13.83 20.38 6.84
C SER A 143 -15.03 20.68 5.95
N THR A 144 -16.24 20.44 6.45
CA THR A 144 -17.49 20.84 5.78
C THR A 144 -17.66 22.37 5.70
N LYS A 145 -16.93 23.12 6.53
CA LYS A 145 -17.02 24.58 6.69
C LYS A 145 -15.74 25.32 6.27
N GLU A 146 -14.58 24.71 6.45
CA GLU A 146 -13.27 25.33 6.23
C GLU A 146 -12.52 24.65 5.09
N ASN A 147 -11.85 25.44 4.24
CA ASN A 147 -11.02 24.96 3.12
C ASN A 147 -11.69 23.82 2.32
N LYS A 148 -12.93 24.08 1.87
CA LYS A 148 -13.72 23.14 1.04
C LYS A 148 -13.13 22.96 -0.36
N ALA A 149 -12.24 23.84 -0.78
CA ALA A 149 -11.53 23.78 -2.04
C ALA A 149 -10.08 24.21 -1.82
N ILE A 150 -9.16 23.25 -1.91
CA ILE A 150 -7.73 23.49 -1.79
C ILE A 150 -7.14 23.35 -3.19
N ARG A 151 -6.35 24.33 -3.62
CA ARG A 151 -5.73 24.34 -4.95
C ARG A 151 -4.22 24.45 -4.80
N LEU A 152 -3.50 23.46 -5.32
CA LEU A 152 -2.05 23.43 -5.41
C LEU A 152 -1.62 23.56 -6.86
N THR A 153 -0.47 24.18 -7.08
CA THR A 153 0.17 24.24 -8.39
C THR A 153 1.53 23.56 -8.33
N VAL A 154 1.89 22.86 -9.41
CA VAL A 154 3.18 22.17 -9.52
C VAL A 154 3.71 22.30 -10.94
N ASN A 155 4.99 22.62 -11.06
CA ASN A 155 5.71 22.58 -12.34
C ASN A 155 6.45 21.24 -12.45
N VAL A 156 6.25 20.52 -13.54
CA VAL A 156 6.89 19.23 -13.79
C VAL A 156 7.70 19.32 -15.09
N ALA A 157 8.98 18.95 -15.06
CA ALA A 157 9.84 19.06 -16.23
C ALA A 157 9.41 18.13 -17.39
N ILE A 158 8.96 16.92 -17.05
CA ILE A 158 8.60 15.87 -18.02
C ILE A 158 7.20 15.37 -17.72
N ALA A 159 6.35 15.32 -18.75
CA ALA A 159 5.01 14.74 -18.63
C ALA A 159 5.10 13.27 -18.23
N GLY A 160 4.19 12.80 -17.36
CA GLY A 160 4.23 11.42 -16.90
C GLY A 160 3.14 11.08 -15.89
N ASN A 161 3.11 9.82 -15.50
CA ASN A 161 2.21 9.33 -14.47
C ASN A 161 2.88 9.42 -13.10
N TYR A 162 2.09 9.82 -12.10
CA TYR A 162 2.51 9.96 -10.72
C TYR A 162 1.48 9.30 -9.81
N PHE A 163 1.93 8.65 -8.75
CA PHE A 163 1.09 8.37 -7.60
C PHE A 163 1.00 9.64 -6.75
N LEU A 164 -0.22 10.11 -6.51
CA LEU A 164 -0.53 11.19 -5.60
C LEU A 164 -1.11 10.60 -4.32
N ASP A 165 -0.48 10.89 -3.18
CA ASP A 165 -1.05 10.68 -1.85
C ASP A 165 -0.90 11.95 -1.00
N VAL A 166 -1.65 12.05 0.08
CA VAL A 166 -1.64 13.20 0.98
C VAL A 166 -1.25 12.72 2.37
N ARG A 167 -0.26 13.37 2.96
CA ARG A 167 0.05 13.19 4.38
C ARG A 167 -0.96 14.00 5.19
N TYR A 168 -1.65 13.32 6.10
CA TYR A 168 -2.78 13.90 6.82
C TYR A 168 -2.87 13.37 8.25
N SER A 169 -3.60 14.10 9.07
CA SER A 169 -4.06 13.66 10.39
C SER A 169 -5.59 13.77 10.51
N ASN A 170 -6.19 12.84 11.25
CA ASN A 170 -7.62 12.86 11.56
C ASN A 170 -7.85 12.27 12.95
N GLY A 171 -7.78 13.15 13.96
CA GLY A 171 -8.02 12.84 15.36
C GLY A 171 -9.51 12.80 15.75
N SER A 172 -10.44 12.79 14.79
CA SER A 172 -11.87 13.01 15.07
C SER A 172 -12.55 11.85 15.84
N GLY A 173 -11.87 10.73 16.04
CA GLY A 173 -12.35 9.60 16.84
C GLY A 173 -11.52 8.32 16.61
N PRO A 174 -11.92 7.19 17.21
CA PRO A 174 -11.22 5.91 17.06
C PRO A 174 -11.22 5.42 15.60
N TRP A 175 -10.19 4.66 15.21
CA TRP A 175 -9.98 4.20 13.83
C TRP A 175 -11.04 3.22 13.31
N ASN A 176 -11.84 2.60 14.19
CA ASN A 176 -12.76 1.51 13.86
C ASN A 176 -14.25 1.84 14.06
N THR A 177 -14.61 3.06 14.51
CA THR A 177 -16.02 3.46 14.73
C THR A 177 -16.22 4.98 14.47
N ASP A 178 -17.41 5.51 14.75
CA ASP A 178 -17.87 6.90 14.61
C ASP A 178 -18.08 7.43 13.17
N ASN A 179 -17.55 6.76 12.13
CA ASN A 179 -17.76 7.07 10.72
C ASN A 179 -17.32 8.49 10.28
N LYS A 180 -16.27 9.06 10.89
CA LYS A 180 -15.81 10.46 10.67
C LYS A 180 -14.65 10.56 9.67
N CYS A 181 -14.61 9.67 8.68
CA CYS A 181 -13.61 9.70 7.61
C CYS A 181 -13.75 10.99 6.78
N ALA A 182 -12.68 11.75 6.60
CA ALA A 182 -12.72 12.89 5.70
C ALA A 182 -12.53 12.42 4.25
N ILE A 183 -13.32 12.95 3.32
CA ILE A 183 -13.30 12.53 1.91
C ILE A 183 -13.17 13.75 1.02
N ARG A 184 -12.21 13.75 0.08
CA ARG A 184 -12.03 14.85 -0.88
C ARG A 184 -11.98 14.30 -2.30
N SER A 185 -12.72 14.94 -3.19
CA SER A 185 -12.64 14.68 -4.63
C SER A 185 -11.36 15.30 -5.19
N LEU A 186 -10.56 14.49 -5.87
CA LEU A 186 -9.31 14.90 -6.51
C LEU A 186 -9.56 15.30 -7.97
N TYR A 187 -9.12 16.50 -8.32
CA TYR A 187 -9.08 16.98 -9.69
C TYR A 187 -7.66 17.35 -10.09
N VAL A 188 -7.30 17.04 -11.33
CA VAL A 188 -6.02 17.43 -11.94
C VAL A 188 -6.32 18.12 -13.25
N ASN A 189 -5.85 19.35 -13.42
CA ASN A 189 -6.12 20.18 -14.58
C ASN A 189 -7.62 20.23 -14.94
N LYS A 190 -8.47 20.46 -13.93
CA LYS A 190 -9.94 20.49 -14.00
C LYS A 190 -10.62 19.16 -14.32
N GLN A 191 -9.90 18.06 -14.45
CA GLN A 191 -10.46 16.73 -14.67
C GLN A 191 -10.54 15.94 -13.36
N TYR A 192 -11.69 15.33 -13.08
CA TYR A 192 -11.85 14.44 -11.94
C TYR A 192 -10.96 13.21 -12.08
N LYS A 193 -10.29 12.80 -11.00
CA LYS A 193 -9.39 11.64 -10.97
C LYS A 193 -9.77 10.57 -9.95
N GLY A 194 -10.62 10.91 -8.98
CA GLY A 194 -11.06 9.96 -7.95
C GLY A 194 -11.27 10.65 -6.62
N VAL A 195 -11.25 9.85 -5.56
CA VAL A 195 -11.39 10.32 -4.19
C VAL A 195 -10.14 10.01 -3.38
N LEU A 196 -9.80 10.94 -2.49
CA LEU A 196 -8.89 10.72 -1.40
C LEU A 196 -9.72 10.45 -0.14
N VAL A 197 -9.43 9.32 0.50
CA VAL A 197 -10.02 8.95 1.78
C VAL A 197 -8.99 9.20 2.88
N LEU A 198 -9.45 9.86 3.95
CA LEU A 198 -8.65 10.30 5.08
C LEU A 198 -9.32 9.78 6.37
N PRO A 199 -9.29 8.45 6.62
CA PRO A 199 -9.89 7.83 7.80
C PRO A 199 -9.39 8.40 9.12
N GLN A 200 -10.16 8.14 10.18
CA GLN A 200 -9.73 8.45 11.54
C GLN A 200 -8.47 7.67 11.91
N ARG A 201 -7.55 8.31 12.63
CA ARG A 201 -6.28 7.72 13.04
C ARG A 201 -6.16 7.50 14.56
N GLY A 202 -7.06 8.10 15.33
CA GLY A 202 -7.14 7.94 16.79
C GLY A 202 -8.04 9.02 17.39
N LYS A 203 -8.58 8.75 18.58
CA LYS A 203 -9.42 9.74 19.26
C LYS A 203 -8.54 10.82 19.87
N ASP A 204 -8.78 12.07 19.48
CA ASP A 204 -8.01 13.26 19.89
C ASP A 204 -6.51 13.19 19.55
N GLU A 205 -6.14 12.27 18.65
CA GLU A 205 -4.76 12.01 18.22
C GLU A 205 -4.47 12.74 16.91
N TRP A 206 -4.25 14.06 17.03
CA TRP A 206 -3.98 14.95 15.89
C TRP A 206 -2.50 15.11 15.56
N SER A 207 -1.59 14.55 16.39
CA SER A 207 -0.15 14.54 16.11
C SER A 207 0.33 13.24 15.46
N ASP A 208 -0.57 12.28 15.23
CA ASP A 208 -0.33 11.13 14.35
C ASP A 208 -0.67 11.49 12.90
N TRP A 209 0.31 11.25 12.02
CA TRP A 209 0.24 11.58 10.60
C TRP A 209 0.51 10.35 9.76
N GLY A 210 -0.31 10.13 8.74
CA GLY A 210 -0.11 9.05 7.78
C GLY A 210 -0.55 9.45 6.39
N PHE A 211 -0.42 8.52 5.45
CA PHE A 211 -0.80 8.77 4.05
C PHE A 211 -2.23 8.32 3.77
N SER A 212 -2.92 9.08 2.92
CA SER A 212 -4.17 8.68 2.29
C SER A 212 -3.94 7.47 1.37
N ASN A 213 -5.02 6.98 0.76
CA ASN A 213 -4.87 6.16 -0.45
C ASN A 213 -4.09 6.95 -1.52
N ALA A 214 -3.28 6.23 -2.30
CA ALA A 214 -2.64 6.78 -3.49
C ALA A 214 -3.60 6.77 -4.69
N GLN A 215 -3.53 7.79 -5.52
CA GLN A 215 -4.24 7.89 -6.80
C GLN A 215 -3.24 8.07 -7.92
N GLN A 216 -3.31 7.24 -8.97
CA GLN A 216 -2.50 7.45 -10.15
C GLN A 216 -3.08 8.59 -10.98
N ILE A 217 -2.27 9.61 -11.25
CA ILE A 217 -2.63 10.77 -12.04
C ILE A 217 -1.63 11.00 -13.17
N ALA A 218 -2.07 11.68 -14.23
CA ALA A 218 -1.21 12.11 -15.32
C ALA A 218 -0.94 13.62 -15.21
N LEU A 219 0.33 14.01 -15.22
CA LEU A 219 0.78 15.39 -15.23
C LEU A 219 1.40 15.73 -16.60
N LYS A 220 1.12 16.95 -17.07
CA LYS A 220 1.73 17.51 -18.29
C LYS A 220 3.11 18.08 -17.95
N ALA A 221 3.98 18.22 -18.94
CA ALA A 221 5.17 19.04 -18.78
C ALA A 221 4.76 20.50 -18.55
N GLY A 222 5.48 21.22 -17.69
CA GLY A 222 5.14 22.56 -17.23
C GLY A 222 4.16 22.57 -16.06
N ASN A 223 3.35 23.63 -16.00
CA ASN A 223 2.45 23.87 -14.88
C ASN A 223 1.22 22.97 -14.92
N ASN A 224 0.90 22.37 -13.77
CA ASN A 224 -0.30 21.62 -13.51
C ASN A 224 -1.01 22.19 -12.29
N THR A 225 -2.33 22.00 -12.23
CA THR A 225 -3.16 22.35 -11.08
C THR A 225 -3.75 21.09 -10.48
N ILE A 226 -3.64 20.95 -9.16
CA ILE A 226 -4.23 19.88 -8.36
C ILE A 226 -5.26 20.52 -7.43
N GLU A 227 -6.46 19.98 -7.38
CA GLU A 227 -7.53 20.49 -6.52
C GLU A 227 -8.12 19.37 -5.66
N LEU A 228 -8.19 19.62 -4.35
CA LEU A 228 -8.86 18.76 -3.38
C LEU A 228 -10.16 19.44 -2.98
N LEU A 229 -11.30 18.87 -3.40
CA LEU A 229 -12.60 19.51 -3.26
C LEU A 229 -13.51 18.68 -2.33
N PHE A 230 -14.16 19.33 -1.38
CA PHE A 230 -15.28 18.77 -0.65
C PHE A 230 -16.58 19.04 -1.44
N LYS A 231 -17.17 17.97 -1.98
CA LYS A 231 -18.40 17.98 -2.79
C LYS A 231 -19.55 17.29 -2.03
N PRO A 232 -20.82 17.45 -2.44
CA PRO A 232 -21.96 16.79 -1.78
C PRO A 232 -21.80 15.27 -1.67
N TRP A 233 -21.25 14.60 -2.69
CA TRP A 233 -20.98 13.16 -2.67
C TRP A 233 -19.74 12.76 -1.84
N ASN A 234 -19.12 13.71 -1.14
CA ASN A 234 -18.04 13.44 -0.17
C ASN A 234 -18.54 13.48 1.28
N GLU A 235 -19.83 13.74 1.51
CA GLU A 235 -20.44 13.56 2.82
C GLU A 235 -20.28 12.09 3.26
N ASN A 236 -19.87 11.91 4.52
CA ASN A 236 -19.74 10.60 5.15
C ASN A 236 -20.99 10.31 6.00
N MET A 237 -21.09 9.13 6.57
CA MET A 237 -22.25 8.75 7.40
C MET A 237 -22.37 9.54 8.71
N ASN A 238 -21.33 10.26 9.15
CA ASN A 238 -21.41 11.12 10.33
C ASN A 238 -22.16 12.42 10.04
N VAL A 239 -22.18 12.88 8.78
CA VAL A 239 -22.83 14.12 8.28
C VAL A 239 -22.22 15.42 8.84
N ASP A 240 -21.94 15.48 10.14
CA ASP A 240 -21.42 16.67 10.82
C ASP A 240 -19.90 16.79 10.73
N VAL A 241 -19.19 15.67 10.92
CA VAL A 241 -17.73 15.64 11.00
C VAL A 241 -17.12 15.00 9.75
N ASN A 242 -16.41 15.82 8.97
CA ASN A 242 -15.65 15.42 7.78
C ASN A 242 -14.30 16.17 7.75
N THR A 243 -13.65 16.22 8.92
CA THR A 243 -12.47 17.04 9.17
C THR A 243 -11.18 16.23 9.03
N ALA A 244 -10.17 16.82 8.40
CA ALA A 244 -8.80 16.33 8.43
C ALA A 244 -7.83 17.52 8.41
N MET A 245 -6.65 17.31 8.97
CA MET A 245 -5.50 18.20 8.79
C MET A 245 -4.64 17.65 7.66
N LEU A 246 -4.22 18.51 6.73
CA LEU A 246 -3.36 18.15 5.60
C LEU A 246 -2.01 18.82 5.78
N ASP A 247 -0.97 18.02 5.71
CA ASP A 247 0.43 18.43 5.81
C ASP A 247 0.96 18.74 4.39
N TYR A 248 1.24 17.70 3.61
CA TYR A 248 1.64 17.86 2.20
C TYR A 248 0.97 16.87 1.25
N VAL A 249 0.97 17.26 -0.02
CA VAL A 249 0.71 16.35 -1.14
C VAL A 249 2.04 15.82 -1.66
N ARG A 250 2.16 14.50 -1.83
CA ARG A 250 3.34 13.85 -2.41
C ARG A 250 3.03 13.29 -3.77
N LEU A 251 3.91 13.55 -4.72
CA LEU A 251 3.84 13.04 -6.09
C LEU A 251 5.04 12.15 -6.36
N THR A 252 4.80 10.84 -6.46
CA THR A 252 5.85 9.85 -6.73
C THR A 252 5.77 9.41 -8.19
N PRO A 253 6.83 9.56 -9.01
CA PRO A 253 6.82 9.06 -10.39
C PRO A 253 6.49 7.57 -10.47
N VAL A 254 5.63 7.17 -11.41
CA VAL A 254 5.33 5.76 -11.70
C VAL A 254 6.41 5.19 -12.61
N TRP A 255 6.79 3.93 -12.37
CA TRP A 255 7.85 3.18 -13.06
C TRP A 255 7.35 1.92 -13.79
#